data_AF-A0A7R7BU84-F1
#
_entry.id   AF-A0A7R7BU84-F1
#
_cell.length_a   1.000
_cell.length_b   1.000
_cell.length_c   1.000
_cell.angle_alpha   90.00
_cell.angle_beta   90.00
_cell.angle_gamma   90.00
#
_symmetry.space_group_name_H-M   'P 1'
#
loop_
_entity.id
_entity.type
_entity.pdbx_description
1 polymer ?
#
loop_
_entity_poly.entity_id
_entity_poly.type
_entity_poly.pdbx_seq_one_letter_code
_entity_poly.pdbx_strand_id
1 'polypeptide(L)'
;MSTVQRELNVTSGSRMVAPARYYSKVVKFIDAVAKEAANHAPTSVEIFSDSGHWYCRVRRGDEKTRPMGPYTKQQAERIQEARRILIAESGTSRIMFE
;
A
#
# COMPACT_ATOMS: atom_id res chain seq x y z
N MET A 1 -65.03 36.71 3.23
CA MET A 1 -65.25 36.62 1.78
C MET A 1 -63.95 36.18 1.12
N SER A 2 -63.92 34.91 0.69
CA SER A 2 -63.29 34.42 -0.55
C SER A 2 -63.15 35.52 -1.62
N THR A 3 -62.16 35.57 -2.51
CA THR A 3 -61.58 34.50 -3.35
C THR A 3 -60.48 35.19 -4.19
N VAL A 4 -59.29 34.59 -4.38
CA VAL A 4 -58.89 33.86 -5.61
C VAL A 4 -58.65 34.82 -6.80
N GLN A 5 -57.53 34.85 -7.51
CA GLN A 5 -57.03 33.89 -8.52
C GLN A 5 -55.72 34.56 -9.04
N ARG A 6 -54.55 33.91 -9.13
CA ARG A 6 -54.13 32.78 -9.98
C ARG A 6 -53.29 33.28 -11.16
N GLU A 7 -52.04 32.81 -11.14
CA GLU A 7 -51.14 32.51 -12.25
C GLU A 7 -50.63 33.68 -13.11
N LEU A 8 -49.30 33.83 -13.12
CA LEU A 8 -48.50 33.66 -14.34
C LEU A 8 -47.05 33.35 -13.96
N ASN A 9 -46.65 32.12 -14.26
CA ASN A 9 -45.30 31.59 -14.14
C ASN A 9 -44.30 32.42 -14.96
N VAL A 10 -43.29 32.97 -14.29
CA VAL A 10 -41.95 33.17 -14.88
C VAL A 10 -40.91 32.71 -13.87
N THR A 11 -40.48 31.47 -14.07
CA THR A 11 -39.11 30.97 -13.97
C THR A 11 -38.06 31.93 -13.41
N SER A 12 -37.63 31.67 -12.19
CA SER A 12 -36.20 31.55 -11.85
C SER A 12 -36.09 30.82 -10.52
N GLY A 13 -35.79 29.52 -10.63
CA GLY A 13 -35.74 28.60 -9.52
C GLY A 13 -34.77 29.04 -8.43
N SER A 14 -35.32 29.12 -7.22
CA SER A 14 -34.63 28.89 -5.97
C SER A 14 -33.73 27.66 -6.11
N ARG A 15 -32.41 27.80 -6.02
CA ARG A 15 -31.56 26.66 -5.67
C ARG A 15 -31.05 26.89 -4.25
N MET A 16 -31.79 26.25 -3.33
CA MET A 16 -31.37 25.98 -1.96
C MET A 16 -29.87 25.67 -1.91
N VAL A 17 -29.14 26.45 -1.10
CA VAL A 17 -27.79 26.10 -0.66
C VAL A 17 -27.93 24.84 0.20
N ALA A 18 -27.62 23.68 -0.38
CA ALA A 18 -27.54 22.43 0.36
C ALA A 18 -26.32 22.49 1.29
N PRO A 19 -26.44 22.15 2.59
CA PRO A 19 -25.27 22.00 3.43
C PRO A 19 -24.46 20.81 2.91
N ALA A 20 -23.19 21.05 2.58
CA ALA A 20 -22.27 20.01 2.18
C ALA A 20 -22.07 19.06 3.38
N ARG A 21 -22.74 17.90 3.33
CA ARG A 21 -22.55 16.81 4.28
C ARG A 21 -21.22 16.12 3.96
N TYR A 22 -20.13 16.67 4.46
CA TYR A 22 -18.83 16.00 4.42
C TYR A 22 -18.83 14.85 5.43
N TYR A 23 -19.06 13.63 4.96
CA TYR A 23 -18.82 12.41 5.74
C TYR A 23 -17.34 12.02 5.63
N SER A 24 -16.46 12.73 6.32
CA SER A 24 -15.08 12.28 6.52
C SER A 24 -15.04 11.32 7.70
N LYS A 25 -15.25 10.02 7.41
CA LYS A 25 -15.02 8.98 8.41
C LYS A 25 -13.51 8.77 8.54
N VAL A 26 -12.91 9.25 9.63
CA VAL A 26 -11.50 8.97 9.95
C VAL A 26 -11.38 7.48 10.25
N VAL A 27 -10.74 6.74 9.33
CA VAL A 27 -10.38 5.34 9.55
C VAL A 27 -9.14 5.33 10.45
N LYS A 28 -9.34 5.16 11.76
CA LYS A 28 -8.24 4.87 12.68
C LYS A 28 -7.82 3.42 12.42
N PHE A 29 -6.70 3.25 11.73
CA PHE A 29 -6.01 1.97 11.70
C PHE A 29 -5.63 1.61 13.14
N ILE A 30 -5.90 0.37 13.52
CA ILE A 30 -5.65 -0.12 14.87
C ILE A 30 -4.13 -0.23 15.04
N ASP A 31 -3.55 0.56 15.96
CA ASP A 31 -2.12 0.50 16.33
C ASP A 31 -1.66 -0.89 16.81
N ALA A 32 -2.58 -1.83 17.01
CA ALA A 32 -2.28 -3.21 17.38
C ALA A 32 -1.44 -3.94 16.32
N VAL A 33 -1.59 -3.61 15.02
CA VAL A 33 -0.73 -4.21 13.97
C VAL A 33 0.69 -3.66 14.02
N ALA A 34 0.86 -2.40 14.46
CA ALA A 34 2.17 -1.77 14.56
C ALA A 34 3.00 -2.29 15.74
N LYS A 35 2.35 -2.75 16.82
CA LYS A 35 3.06 -3.26 18.02
C LYS A 35 3.65 -4.65 17.83
N GLU A 36 3.04 -5.52 17.04
CA GLU A 36 3.59 -6.87 16.77
C GLU A 36 4.85 -6.80 15.88
N ALA A 37 4.93 -5.81 14.98
CA ALA A 37 6.06 -5.61 14.07
C ALA A 37 7.22 -4.81 14.69
N ALA A 38 7.04 -4.22 15.88
CA ALA A 38 7.95 -3.22 16.43
C ALA A 38 9.33 -3.75 16.88
N ASN A 39 9.51 -5.07 17.03
CA ASN A 39 10.78 -5.63 17.53
C ASN A 39 11.67 -6.25 16.45
N HIS A 40 11.23 -6.26 15.19
CA HIS A 40 12.04 -6.79 14.09
C HIS A 40 12.05 -5.80 12.93
N ALA A 41 13.24 -5.35 12.56
CA ALA A 41 13.42 -4.51 11.39
C ALA A 41 12.74 -5.18 10.17
N PRO A 42 11.95 -4.42 9.38
CA PRO A 42 11.17 -4.99 8.30
C PRO A 42 12.08 -5.72 7.32
N THR A 43 11.71 -6.95 6.98
CA THR A 43 12.45 -7.75 6.01
C THR A 43 11.95 -7.42 4.62
N SER A 44 12.85 -7.04 3.72
CA SER A 44 12.55 -6.75 2.31
C SER A 44 13.43 -7.57 1.38
N VAL A 45 12.92 -7.89 0.20
CA VAL A 45 13.69 -8.51 -0.88
C VAL A 45 14.05 -7.42 -1.89
N GLU A 46 15.35 -7.17 -2.04
CA GLU A 46 15.92 -6.20 -2.97
C GLU A 46 16.33 -6.90 -4.27
N ILE A 47 16.05 -6.26 -5.40
CA ILE A 47 16.65 -6.57 -6.68
C ILE A 47 17.54 -5.40 -7.11
N PHE A 48 18.72 -5.69 -7.63
CA PHE A 48 19.63 -4.67 -8.13
C PHE A 48 20.41 -5.21 -9.32
N SER A 49 20.86 -4.30 -10.17
CA SER A 49 21.76 -4.62 -11.27
C SER A 49 23.19 -4.24 -10.90
N ASP A 50 24.13 -5.13 -11.13
CA ASP A 50 25.57 -4.86 -11.06
C ASP A 50 26.22 -5.37 -12.34
N SER A 51 27.01 -4.51 -13.00
CA SER A 51 27.75 -4.87 -14.22
C SER A 51 26.90 -5.52 -15.34
N GLY A 52 25.63 -5.12 -15.45
CA GLY A 52 24.68 -5.66 -16.44
C GLY A 52 24.00 -6.97 -16.04
N HIS A 53 24.33 -7.52 -14.87
CA HIS A 53 23.70 -8.71 -14.30
C HIS A 53 22.73 -8.34 -13.18
N TRP A 54 21.65 -9.11 -13.04
CA TRP A 54 20.66 -8.89 -12.00
C TRP A 54 20.90 -9.81 -10.82
N TYR A 55 20.74 -9.28 -9.62
CA TYR A 55 20.90 -10.00 -8.38
C TYR A 55 19.72 -9.73 -7.45
N CYS A 56 19.44 -10.70 -6.59
CA CYS A 56 18.46 -10.58 -5.53
C CYS A 56 19.15 -10.77 -4.18
N ARG A 57 18.77 -9.99 -3.17
CA ARG A 57 19.18 -10.23 -1.77
C ARG A 57 18.05 -9.89 -0.82
N VAL A 58 18.12 -10.41 0.40
CA VAL A 58 17.18 -10.05 1.46
C VAL A 58 17.87 -9.09 2.42
N ARG A 59 17.19 -8.02 2.80
CA ARG A 59 17.63 -7.04 3.79
C ARG A 59 16.69 -7.13 5.00
N ARG A 60 17.25 -7.07 6.21
CA ARG A 60 16.50 -6.97 7.46
C ARG A 60 17.18 -5.93 8.33
N GLY A 61 16.64 -4.71 8.38
CA GLY A 61 17.41 -3.60 8.96
C GLY A 61 18.74 -3.48 8.24
N ASP A 62 19.86 -3.37 8.95
CA ASP A 62 21.19 -3.23 8.34
C ASP A 62 21.84 -4.53 7.89
N GLU A 63 21.29 -5.67 8.32
CA GLU A 63 21.72 -7.00 7.91
C GLU A 63 21.29 -7.30 6.46
N LYS A 64 22.17 -7.94 5.70
CA LYS A 64 21.92 -8.30 4.29
C LYS A 64 22.38 -9.72 4.02
N THR A 65 21.67 -10.43 3.16
CA THR A 65 22.16 -11.70 2.64
C THR A 65 23.16 -11.46 1.52
N ARG A 66 23.98 -12.47 1.24
CA ARG A 66 24.77 -12.51 0.01
C ARG A 66 23.87 -12.28 -1.23
N PRO A 67 24.34 -11.52 -2.22
CA PRO A 67 23.70 -11.44 -3.52
C PRO A 67 23.54 -12.83 -4.13
N MET A 68 22.33 -13.13 -4.58
CA MET A 68 22.02 -14.31 -5.38
C MET A 68 21.88 -13.93 -6.83
N GLY A 69 22.48 -14.72 -7.71
CA GLY A 69 22.55 -14.47 -9.14
C GLY A 69 23.88 -14.97 -9.71
N PRO A 70 24.24 -14.57 -10.94
CA PRO A 70 23.53 -13.61 -11.79
C PRO A 70 22.23 -14.16 -12.41
N TYR A 71 21.24 -13.29 -12.59
CA TYR A 71 19.96 -13.57 -13.24
C TYR A 71 19.70 -12.64 -14.43
N THR A 72 18.75 -13.03 -15.28
CA THR A 72 18.06 -12.07 -16.16
C THR A 72 17.08 -11.22 -15.35
N LYS A 73 16.69 -10.06 -15.87
CA LYS A 73 15.73 -9.17 -15.20
C LYS A 73 14.42 -9.89 -14.84
N GLN A 74 13.85 -10.62 -15.79
CA GLN A 74 12.59 -11.34 -15.60
C GLN A 74 12.73 -12.47 -14.56
N GLN A 75 13.89 -13.13 -14.50
CA GLN A 75 14.17 -14.12 -13.46
C GLN A 75 14.28 -13.47 -12.09
N ALA A 76 14.98 -12.34 -11.99
CA ALA A 76 15.14 -11.61 -10.72
C ALA A 76 13.78 -11.17 -10.15
N GLU A 77 12.87 -10.67 -10.99
CA GLU A 77 11.50 -10.29 -10.59
C GLU A 77 10.68 -11.49 -10.08
N ARG A 78 10.72 -12.63 -10.78
CA ARG A 78 10.03 -13.86 -10.35
C ARG A 78 10.60 -14.38 -9.02
N ILE A 79 11.92 -14.36 -8.87
CA ILE A 79 12.61 -14.81 -7.66
C ILE A 79 12.31 -13.87 -6.49
N GLN A 80 12.24 -12.56 -6.74
CA GLN A 80 11.86 -11.58 -5.72
C GLN A 80 10.46 -11.89 -5.16
N GLU A 81 9.48 -12.12 -6.04
CA GLU A 81 8.12 -12.42 -5.62
C GLU A 81 8.03 -13.76 -4.89
N ALA A 82 8.65 -14.82 -5.43
CA ALA A 82 8.71 -16.12 -4.77
C ALA A 82 9.33 -16.03 -3.36
N ARG A 83 10.41 -15.24 -3.20
CA ARG A 83 11.03 -15.02 -1.89
C ARG A 83 10.17 -14.19 -0.96
N ARG A 84 9.48 -13.17 -1.46
CA ARG A 84 8.53 -12.38 -0.65
C ARG A 84 7.44 -13.28 -0.08
N ILE A 85 6.88 -14.17 -0.90
CA ILE A 85 5.89 -15.16 -0.46
C ILE A 85 6.48 -16.11 0.58
N LEU A 86 7.65 -16.71 0.31
CA LEU A 86 8.30 -17.62 1.26
C LEU A 86 8.63 -16.96 2.60
N ILE A 87 9.03 -15.69 2.61
CA ILE A 87 9.28 -14.93 3.84
C ILE A 87 7.97 -14.66 4.58
N ALA A 88 6.89 -14.36 3.86
CA ALA A 88 5.58 -14.17 4.48
C ALA A 88 5.03 -15.47 5.09
N GLU A 89 5.25 -16.62 4.44
CA GLU A 89 4.75 -17.93 4.89
C GLU A 89 5.61 -18.58 5.98
N SER A 90 6.94 -18.56 5.81
CA SER A 90 7.90 -19.29 6.66
C SER A 90 8.74 -18.40 7.57
N GLY A 91 8.57 -17.07 7.47
CA GLY A 91 9.43 -16.11 8.16
C GLY A 91 10.87 -16.09 7.62
N THR A 92 11.77 -15.51 8.41
CA THR A 92 13.19 -15.35 8.05
C THR A 92 14.10 -16.39 8.70
N SER A 93 13.54 -17.38 9.40
CA SER A 93 14.28 -18.41 10.15
C SER A 93 15.27 -19.23 9.31
N ARG A 94 14.99 -19.37 8.00
CA ARG A 94 15.81 -20.10 7.02
C ARG A 94 16.76 -19.21 6.22
N ILE A 95 16.84 -17.91 6.55
CA ILE A 95 17.66 -16.93 5.84
C ILE A 95 18.91 -16.64 6.66
N MET A 96 20.08 -16.86 6.05
CA MET A 96 21.36 -16.46 6.63
C MET A 96 21.72 -15.06 6.18
N PHE A 97 21.81 -14.14 7.15
CA PHE A 97 22.32 -12.79 6.95
C PHE A 97 23.81 -12.73 7.28
N GLU A 98 24.53 -11.81 6.63
CA GLU A 98 25.94 -11.48 6.92
C GLU A 98 26.07 -10.31 7.90
#